data_AF-A0A915LX62-F1
#
_entry.id   AF-A0A915LX62-F1
#
_cell.length_a   1.000
_cell.length_b   1.000
_cell.length_c   1.000
_cell.angle_alpha   90.00
_cell.angle_beta   90.00
_cell.angle_gamma   90.00
#
_symmetry.space_group_name_H-M   'P 1'
#
loop_
_entity.id
_entity.type
_entity.pdbx_description
1 polymer ?
#
loop_
_entity_poly.entity_id
_entity_poly.type
_entity_poly.pdbx_seq_one_letter_code
_entity_poly.pdbx_strand_id
1 'polypeptide(L)'
;PQSHPFCRDCILGLASAAVGEIPLAKGGIGLRCMMTGCDNPILYSEIYKLLPENIQNKLEERMFEESIGMALPNLERCRKCNFAIQMEVDKKTNKVFDCPGCKAHEKKLNEAVVRKCPRCGVQFVKEKGCNHVTCRCGMTQCYLCRQTEIQHDHFC
;
A
#
# COMPACT_ATOMS: atom_id res chain seq x y z
N PRO A 1 -30.60 -23.69 4.03
CA PRO A 1 -29.80 -22.43 3.99
C PRO A 1 -30.65 -21.24 4.43
N GLN A 2 -30.22 -20.47 5.44
CA GLN A 2 -30.91 -19.22 5.80
C GLN A 2 -30.66 -18.18 4.71
N SER A 3 -31.73 -17.57 4.19
CA SER A 3 -31.67 -16.50 3.21
C SER A 3 -31.57 -15.16 3.95
N HIS A 4 -30.57 -14.36 3.61
CA HIS A 4 -30.36 -13.02 4.17
C HIS A 4 -30.56 -11.98 3.05
N PRO A 5 -31.74 -11.37 2.93
CA PRO A 5 -32.00 -10.37 1.91
C PRO A 5 -31.33 -9.04 2.25
N PHE A 6 -30.77 -8.38 1.24
CA PHE A 6 -30.16 -7.06 1.37
C PHE A 6 -30.71 -6.13 0.29
N CYS A 7 -30.85 -4.84 0.61
CA CYS A 7 -31.27 -3.87 -0.39
C CYS A 7 -30.14 -3.58 -1.39
N ARG A 8 -30.51 -3.01 -2.55
CA ARG A 8 -29.57 -2.66 -3.62
C ARG A 8 -28.44 -1.75 -3.11
N ASP A 9 -28.77 -0.76 -2.28
CA ASP A 9 -27.79 0.21 -1.79
C ASP A 9 -26.78 -0.43 -0.83
N CYS A 10 -27.23 -1.37 0.01
CA CYS A 10 -26.32 -2.15 0.86
C CYS A 10 -25.37 -3.02 0.03
N ILE A 11 -25.88 -3.67 -1.02
CA ILE A 11 -25.03 -4.48 -1.93
C ILE A 11 -24.03 -3.59 -2.67
N LEU A 12 -24.46 -2.42 -3.17
CA LEU A 12 -23.58 -1.47 -3.85
C LEU A 12 -22.52 -0.89 -2.91
N GLY A 13 -22.90 -0.54 -1.69
CA GLY A 13 -21.99 -0.05 -0.66
C GLY A 13 -20.95 -1.11 -0.30
N LEU A 14 -21.38 -2.35 -0.10
CA LEU A 14 -20.49 -3.48 0.18
C LEU A 14 -19.55 -3.77 -1.00
N ALA A 15 -20.07 -3.81 -2.23
CA ALA A 15 -19.29 -4.00 -3.45
C ALA A 15 -18.24 -2.89 -3.64
N SER A 16 -18.62 -1.64 -3.38
CA SER A 16 -17.72 -0.48 -3.47
C SER A 16 -16.64 -0.52 -2.39
N ALA A 17 -17.00 -0.88 -1.15
CA ALA A 17 -16.04 -1.09 -0.06
C ALA A 17 -15.10 -2.26 -0.35
N ALA A 18 -15.62 -3.32 -0.99
CA ALA A 18 -14.86 -4.48 -1.42
C ALA A 18 -13.90 -4.22 -2.59
N VAL A 19 -13.88 -3.01 -3.14
CA VAL A 19 -12.81 -2.56 -4.04
C VAL A 19 -11.58 -2.09 -3.23
N GLY A 20 -11.78 -1.48 -2.06
CA GLY A 20 -10.70 -0.92 -1.22
C GLY A 20 -10.25 -1.80 -0.04
N GLU A 21 -11.17 -2.56 0.56
CA GLU A 21 -10.91 -3.44 1.71
C GLU A 21 -11.39 -4.87 1.45
N ILE A 22 -11.14 -5.79 2.39
CA ILE A 22 -11.24 -7.25 2.24
C ILE A 22 -12.55 -7.83 2.81
N PRO A 23 -13.73 -7.66 2.20
CA PRO A 23 -14.87 -8.52 2.50
C PRO A 23 -15.25 -9.36 1.28
N LEU A 24 -14.27 -10.00 0.63
CA LEU A 24 -14.57 -11.10 -0.30
C LEU A 24 -14.87 -12.37 0.50
N ALA A 25 -15.77 -13.18 -0.04
CA ALA A 25 -15.97 -14.53 0.45
C ALA A 25 -14.74 -15.39 0.13
N LYS A 26 -14.46 -16.38 0.98
CA LYS A 26 -13.38 -17.35 0.73
C LYS A 26 -13.55 -17.98 -0.66
N GLY A 27 -12.45 -18.12 -1.40
CA GLY A 27 -12.45 -18.72 -2.74
C GLY A 27 -12.83 -17.76 -3.87
N GLY A 28 -13.06 -16.47 -3.58
CA GLY A 28 -13.28 -15.49 -4.64
C GLY A 28 -14.58 -15.70 -5.42
N ILE A 29 -15.61 -16.26 -4.79
CA ILE A 29 -16.91 -16.58 -5.43
C ILE A 29 -17.97 -15.48 -5.29
N GLY A 30 -17.67 -14.43 -4.51
CA GLY A 30 -18.58 -13.31 -4.27
C GLY A 30 -18.23 -12.52 -3.02
N LEU A 31 -19.20 -11.78 -2.49
CA LEU A 31 -19.03 -10.94 -1.31
C LEU A 31 -19.33 -11.72 -0.03
N ARG A 32 -18.73 -11.33 1.10
CA ARG A 32 -19.09 -11.89 2.41
C ARG A 32 -20.50 -11.45 2.82
N CYS A 33 -21.30 -12.37 3.38
CA CYS A 33 -22.60 -12.02 3.96
C CYS A 33 -22.43 -10.98 5.08
N MET A 34 -23.32 -9.98 5.11
CA MET A 34 -23.32 -8.92 6.13
C MET A 34 -23.94 -9.37 7.46
N MET A 35 -24.60 -10.54 7.50
CA MET A 35 -25.17 -11.08 8.74
C MET A 35 -24.05 -11.61 9.65
N THR A 36 -24.06 -11.20 10.91
CA THR A 36 -23.08 -11.63 11.91
C THR A 36 -23.12 -13.15 12.10
N GLY A 37 -21.97 -13.81 11.97
CA GLY A 37 -21.85 -15.27 12.13
C GLY A 37 -22.29 -16.08 10.91
N CYS A 38 -22.54 -15.44 9.76
CA CYS A 38 -22.83 -16.14 8.51
C CYS A 38 -21.60 -16.20 7.59
N ASP A 39 -21.17 -17.41 7.24
CA ASP A 39 -20.07 -17.65 6.30
C ASP A 39 -20.54 -17.85 4.84
N ASN A 40 -21.86 -17.83 4.59
CA ASN A 40 -22.37 -18.01 3.24
C ASN A 40 -21.99 -16.81 2.36
N PRO A 41 -21.53 -17.02 1.12
CA PRO A 41 -21.25 -15.93 0.19
C PRO A 41 -22.55 -15.32 -0.34
N ILE A 42 -22.52 -14.03 -0.64
CA ILE A 42 -23.43 -13.42 -1.62
C ILE A 42 -22.78 -13.64 -2.98
N LEU A 43 -23.37 -14.49 -3.82
CA LEU A 43 -22.74 -14.92 -5.06
C LEU A 43 -22.65 -13.78 -6.07
N TYR A 44 -21.51 -13.64 -6.73
CA TYR A 44 -21.33 -12.59 -7.74
C TYR A 44 -22.33 -12.72 -8.90
N SER A 45 -22.63 -13.96 -9.31
CA SER A 45 -23.62 -14.29 -10.35
C SER A 45 -25.02 -13.75 -10.05
N GLU A 46 -25.36 -13.54 -8.77
CA GLU A 46 -26.66 -13.02 -8.33
C GLU A 46 -26.72 -11.48 -8.34
N ILE A 47 -25.57 -10.82 -8.14
CA ILE A 47 -25.51 -9.37 -7.90
C ILE A 47 -24.86 -8.57 -9.04
N TYR A 48 -24.10 -9.18 -9.95
CA TYR A 48 -23.28 -8.45 -10.93
C TYR A 48 -24.07 -7.43 -11.76
N LYS A 49 -25.30 -7.77 -12.17
CA LYS A 49 -26.18 -6.87 -12.95
C LYS A 49 -26.59 -5.60 -12.20
N LEU A 50 -26.50 -5.60 -10.88
CA LEU A 50 -26.84 -4.44 -10.04
C LEU A 50 -25.67 -3.45 -9.93
N LEU A 51 -24.46 -3.89 -10.26
CA LEU A 51 -23.22 -3.15 -10.04
C LEU A 51 -22.82 -2.34 -11.29
N PRO A 52 -22.25 -1.14 -11.11
CA PRO A 52 -21.56 -0.41 -12.18
C PRO A 52 -20.39 -1.19 -12.79
N GLU A 53 -20.14 -1.01 -14.09
CA GLU A 53 -19.08 -1.71 -14.84
C GLU A 53 -17.67 -1.51 -14.24
N ASN A 54 -17.37 -0.31 -13.74
CA ASN A 54 -16.10 -0.03 -13.07
C ASN A 54 -15.92 -0.82 -11.76
N ILE A 55 -17.00 -1.22 -11.10
CA ILE A 55 -16.98 -2.05 -9.88
C ILE A 55 -16.92 -3.53 -10.28
N GLN A 56 -17.65 -3.94 -11.31
CA GLN A 56 -17.59 -5.31 -11.84
C GLN A 56 -16.16 -5.70 -12.20
N ASN A 57 -15.49 -4.92 -13.04
CA ASN A 57 -14.11 -5.21 -13.48
C ASN A 57 -13.15 -5.36 -12.30
N LYS A 58 -13.27 -4.51 -11.28
CA LYS A 58 -12.41 -4.55 -10.08
C LYS A 58 -12.74 -5.73 -9.17
N LEU A 59 -14.02 -6.09 -9.02
CA LEU A 59 -14.42 -7.24 -8.22
C LEU A 59 -14.00 -8.54 -8.89
N GLU A 60 -14.15 -8.66 -10.21
CA GLU A 60 -13.70 -9.83 -10.97
C GLU A 60 -12.19 -10.02 -10.86
N GLU A 61 -11.41 -8.94 -11.02
CA GLU A 61 -9.96 -8.96 -10.79
C GLU A 61 -9.67 -9.50 -9.38
N ARG A 62 -10.26 -8.92 -8.33
CA ARG A 62 -10.01 -9.36 -6.95
C ARG A 62 -10.51 -10.77 -6.63
N MET A 63 -11.62 -11.19 -7.22
CA MET A 63 -12.17 -12.54 -7.07
C MET A 63 -11.24 -13.59 -7.69
N PHE A 64 -10.74 -13.31 -8.89
CA PHE A 64 -9.73 -14.13 -9.54
C PHE A 64 -8.45 -14.19 -8.68
N GLU A 65 -8.03 -13.05 -8.13
CA GLU A 65 -6.89 -12.99 -7.22
C GLU A 65 -7.06 -13.83 -5.94
N GLU A 66 -8.23 -13.80 -5.28
CA GLU A 66 -8.52 -14.64 -4.11
C GLU A 66 -8.50 -16.13 -4.47
N SER A 67 -9.02 -16.50 -5.65
CA SER A 67 -8.97 -17.87 -6.13
C SER A 67 -7.52 -18.34 -6.34
N ILE A 68 -6.66 -17.48 -6.87
CA ILE A 68 -5.22 -17.75 -7.02
C ILE A 68 -4.52 -17.80 -5.66
N GLY A 69 -4.84 -16.88 -4.73
CA GLY A 69 -4.24 -16.85 -3.39
C GLY A 69 -4.53 -18.11 -2.58
N MET A 70 -5.65 -18.78 -2.83
CA MET A 70 -5.93 -20.10 -2.25
C MET A 70 -5.12 -21.23 -2.89
N ALA A 71 -4.73 -21.09 -4.16
CA ALA A 71 -3.92 -22.07 -4.87
C ALA A 71 -2.41 -21.89 -4.63
N LEU A 72 -1.95 -20.66 -4.33
CA LEU A 72 -0.54 -20.32 -4.12
C LEU A 72 -0.24 -20.06 -2.64
N PRO A 73 0.55 -20.91 -1.96
CA PRO A 73 0.97 -20.64 -0.59
C PRO A 73 1.88 -19.41 -0.54
N ASN A 74 1.79 -18.64 0.55
CA ASN A 74 2.66 -17.50 0.86
C ASN A 74 2.63 -16.35 -0.17
N LEU A 75 1.47 -16.12 -0.81
CA LEU A 75 1.25 -14.94 -1.65
C LEU A 75 1.12 -13.66 -0.80
N GLU A 76 1.94 -12.67 -1.08
CA GLU A 76 1.93 -11.35 -0.43
C GLU A 76 1.64 -10.23 -1.42
N ARG A 77 1.02 -9.15 -0.92
CA ARG A 77 0.64 -7.99 -1.75
C ARG A 77 1.09 -6.67 -1.18
N CYS A 78 1.51 -5.78 -2.08
CA CYS A 78 1.84 -4.42 -1.73
C CYS A 78 0.60 -3.58 -1.46
N ARG A 79 0.50 -3.01 -0.26
CA ARG A 79 -0.59 -2.08 0.12
C ARG A 79 -0.60 -0.74 -0.64
N LYS A 80 0.46 -0.44 -1.39
CA LYS A 80 0.58 0.82 -2.15
C LYS A 80 0.16 0.69 -3.61
N CYS A 81 0.57 -0.39 -4.28
CA CYS A 81 0.38 -0.55 -5.73
C CYS A 81 -0.25 -1.89 -6.11
N ASN A 82 -0.76 -2.65 -5.14
CA ASN A 82 -1.36 -3.98 -5.29
C ASN A 82 -0.47 -5.07 -5.94
N PHE A 83 0.82 -4.82 -6.13
CA PHE A 83 1.75 -5.80 -6.69
C PHE A 83 1.79 -7.07 -5.83
N ALA A 84 1.55 -8.22 -6.46
CA ALA A 84 1.53 -9.53 -5.82
C ALA A 84 2.81 -10.30 -6.10
N ILE A 85 3.32 -10.99 -5.08
CA ILE A 85 4.52 -11.85 -5.19
C ILE A 85 4.40 -13.02 -4.23
N GLN A 86 4.84 -14.18 -4.67
CA GLN A 86 4.98 -15.33 -3.79
C GLN A 86 6.28 -15.20 -2.98
N MET A 87 6.17 -15.24 -1.66
CA MET A 87 7.33 -15.18 -0.77
C MET A 87 7.89 -16.60 -0.55
N GLU A 88 9.21 -16.71 -0.59
CA GLU A 88 9.91 -17.97 -0.29
C GLU A 88 9.83 -18.36 1.19
N VAL A 89 9.64 -17.36 2.06
CA VAL A 89 9.62 -17.51 3.52
C VAL A 89 8.35 -16.95 4.10
N ASP A 90 7.82 -17.61 5.13
CA ASP A 90 6.61 -17.18 5.81
C ASP A 90 6.82 -15.87 6.58
N LYS A 91 5.73 -15.12 6.77
CA LYS A 91 5.66 -13.89 7.59
C LYS A 91 6.19 -14.04 9.02
N LYS A 92 6.18 -15.27 9.56
CA LYS A 92 6.71 -15.56 10.91
C LYS A 92 8.23 -15.38 10.95
N THR A 93 8.91 -15.72 9.86
CA THR A 93 10.36 -15.69 9.72
C THR A 93 10.83 -14.34 9.19
N ASN A 94 10.17 -13.82 8.14
CA ASN A 94 10.48 -12.52 7.58
C ASN A 94 9.27 -11.58 7.67
N LYS A 95 9.39 -10.55 8.51
CA LYS A 95 8.34 -9.53 8.71
C LYS A 95 8.46 -8.35 7.74
N VAL A 96 9.51 -8.31 6.92
CA VAL A 96 9.78 -7.24 5.96
C VAL A 96 9.23 -7.63 4.60
N PHE A 97 8.39 -6.76 4.04
CA PHE A 97 7.90 -6.88 2.67
C PHE A 97 8.43 -5.72 1.84
N ASP A 98 9.44 -6.02 1.00
CA ASP A 98 9.98 -5.08 0.04
C ASP A 98 9.34 -5.29 -1.33
N CYS A 99 8.42 -4.39 -1.68
CA CYS A 99 7.71 -4.46 -2.96
C CYS A 99 8.65 -4.11 -4.14
N PRO A 100 8.93 -5.04 -5.07
CA PRO A 100 9.76 -4.75 -6.24
C PRO A 100 9.03 -3.86 -7.27
N GLY A 101 7.69 -3.85 -7.28
CA GLY A 101 6.89 -3.03 -8.19
C GLY A 101 7.02 -1.53 -7.94
N CYS A 102 6.76 -1.06 -6.71
CA CYS A 102 6.81 0.37 -6.41
C CYS A 102 8.08 0.84 -5.68
N LYS A 103 8.85 -0.09 -5.09
CA LYS A 103 10.06 0.15 -4.30
C LYS A 103 9.87 1.22 -3.21
N ALA A 104 8.67 1.25 -2.60
CA ALA A 104 8.30 2.34 -1.69
C ALA A 104 9.17 2.42 -0.44
N HIS A 105 9.61 1.27 0.09
CA HIS A 105 10.49 1.23 1.27
C HIS A 105 11.90 1.71 0.93
N GLU A 106 12.51 1.19 -0.15
CA GLU A 106 13.80 1.67 -0.68
C GLU A 106 13.78 3.19 -0.95
N LYS A 107 12.72 3.70 -1.61
CA LYS A 107 12.56 5.14 -1.87
C LYS A 107 12.52 5.97 -0.59
N LYS A 108 11.76 5.53 0.42
CA LYS A 108 11.68 6.21 1.74
C LYS A 108 13.03 6.21 2.46
N LEU A 109 13.76 5.09 2.43
CA LEU A 109 15.11 4.99 3.00
C LEU A 109 16.07 5.95 2.29
N ASN A 110 16.05 5.97 0.96
CA ASN A 110 16.88 6.87 0.17
C ASN A 110 16.55 8.35 0.46
N GLU A 111 15.28 8.72 0.52
CA GLU A 111 14.84 10.08 0.87
C GLU A 111 15.26 10.49 2.30
N ALA A 112 15.32 9.54 3.23
CA ALA A 112 15.76 9.81 4.60
C ALA A 112 17.26 10.08 4.69
N VAL A 113 18.09 9.49 3.82
CA VAL A 113 19.56 9.65 3.87
C VAL A 113 20.02 10.83 3.02
N VAL A 114 19.43 11.02 1.83
CA VAL A 114 19.81 12.08 0.89
C VAL A 114 19.57 13.46 1.49
N ARG A 115 20.62 14.29 1.52
CA ARG A 115 20.53 15.69 1.95
C ARG A 115 20.25 16.59 0.76
N LYS A 116 19.21 17.40 0.90
CA LYS A 116 18.76 18.37 -0.10
C LYS A 116 18.75 19.75 0.53
N CYS A 117 19.09 20.76 -0.26
CA CYS A 117 18.94 22.15 0.15
C CYS A 117 17.45 22.49 0.28
N PRO A 118 16.95 22.95 1.43
CA PRO A 118 15.54 23.32 1.57
C PRO A 118 15.14 24.57 0.76
N ARG A 119 16.11 25.37 0.28
CA ARG A 119 15.84 26.55 -0.57
C ARG A 119 15.67 26.20 -2.05
N CYS A 120 16.56 25.38 -2.61
CA CYS A 120 16.56 25.10 -4.06
C CYS A 120 16.43 23.63 -4.45
N GLY A 121 16.37 22.71 -3.48
CA GLY A 121 16.16 21.27 -3.71
C GLY A 121 17.38 20.49 -4.22
N VAL A 122 18.50 21.16 -4.51
CA VAL A 122 19.71 20.48 -5.00
C VAL A 122 20.23 19.49 -3.96
N GLN A 123 20.62 18.30 -4.41
CA GLN A 123 21.23 17.27 -3.57
C GLN A 123 22.73 17.53 -3.47
N PHE A 124 23.33 17.23 -2.32
CA PHE A 124 24.78 17.32 -2.14
C PHE A 124 25.30 16.19 -1.28
N VAL A 125 26.50 15.71 -1.62
CA VAL A 125 27.22 14.66 -0.92
C VAL A 125 28.32 15.31 -0.09
N LYS A 126 28.42 14.92 1.18
CA LYS A 126 29.53 15.35 2.04
C LYS A 126 30.67 14.36 1.89
N GLU A 127 31.80 14.80 1.34
CA GLU A 127 32.95 13.92 1.14
C GLU A 127 33.77 13.76 2.43
N LYS A 128 34.24 14.84 3.06
CA LYS A 128 34.94 14.88 4.37
C LYS A 128 34.80 16.28 5.01
N GLY A 129 35.06 16.42 6.31
CA GLY A 129 35.18 17.74 6.97
C GLY A 129 33.95 18.24 7.76
N CYS A 130 33.79 19.57 7.83
CA CYS A 130 32.80 20.28 8.66
C CYS A 130 31.34 19.92 8.31
N ASN A 131 30.45 19.85 9.31
CA ASN A 131 29.01 19.62 9.10
C ASN A 131 28.24 20.86 8.61
N HIS A 132 28.88 22.04 8.63
CA HIS A 132 28.35 23.25 8.02
C HIS A 132 28.44 23.14 6.50
N VAL A 133 27.30 23.11 5.83
CA VAL A 133 27.21 23.03 4.37
C VAL A 133 26.61 24.31 3.84
N THR A 134 27.31 24.95 2.90
CA THR A 134 26.81 26.10 2.15
C THR A 134 26.39 25.66 0.76
N CYS A 135 25.11 25.84 0.43
CA CYS A 135 24.57 25.55 -0.89
C CYS A 135 24.96 26.64 -1.89
N ARG A 136 25.01 26.31 -3.19
CA ARG A 136 25.23 27.25 -4.30
C ARG A 136 24.21 28.39 -4.36
N CYS A 137 23.02 28.21 -3.76
CA CYS A 137 22.01 29.27 -3.64
C CYS A 137 22.22 30.20 -2.43
N GLY A 138 23.31 30.04 -1.68
CA GLY A 138 23.66 30.85 -0.51
C GLY A 138 23.08 30.36 0.82
N MET A 139 22.19 29.37 0.82
CA MET A 139 21.66 28.80 2.07
C MET A 139 22.70 27.97 2.81
N THR A 140 22.81 28.14 4.12
CA THR A 140 23.60 27.27 5.01
C THR A 140 22.70 26.25 5.71
N GLN A 141 23.21 25.04 5.92
CA GLN A 141 22.55 24.05 6.77
C GLN A 141 23.55 23.09 7.44
N CYS A 142 23.13 22.45 8.53
CA CYS A 142 23.85 21.33 9.10
C CYS A 142 23.57 20.04 8.33
N TYR A 143 24.63 19.33 7.95
CA TYR A 143 24.52 18.02 7.30
C TYR A 143 23.88 16.97 8.22
N LEU A 144 24.18 17.00 9.53
CA LEU A 144 23.67 16.02 10.50
C LEU A 144 22.22 16.30 10.89
N CYS A 145 22.00 17.41 11.59
CA CYS A 145 20.73 17.74 12.23
C CYS A 145 19.76 18.56 11.36
N ARG A 146 20.15 18.91 10.12
CA ARG A 146 19.31 19.62 9.11
C ARG A 146 18.91 21.05 9.47
N GLN A 147 19.40 21.61 10.58
CA GLN A 147 19.12 23.01 10.94
C GLN A 147 19.63 23.95 9.83
N THR A 148 18.80 24.90 9.44
CA THR A 148 19.06 25.86 8.37
C THR A 148 19.55 27.19 8.91
N GLU A 149 20.16 28.01 8.06
CA GLU A 149 20.64 29.36 8.41
C GLU A 149 21.64 29.36 9.58
N ILE A 150 22.38 28.25 9.71
CA ILE A 150 23.39 28.09 10.75
C ILE A 150 24.65 28.90 10.43
N GLN A 151 25.30 29.37 11.48
CA GLN A 151 26.64 29.94 11.42
C GLN A 151 27.69 28.87 11.78
N HIS A 152 28.97 29.24 11.74
CA HIS A 152 30.08 28.32 11.97
C HIS A 152 30.21 27.84 13.43
N ASP A 153 29.45 28.45 14.35
CA ASP A 153 29.35 28.11 15.77
C ASP A 153 28.31 27.00 16.06
N HIS A 154 27.66 26.47 15.03
CA HIS A 154 26.70 25.39 15.16
C HIS A 154 27.40 24.03 15.33
N PHE A 155 27.37 23.50 16.55
CA PHE A 155 27.88 22.17 16.89
C PHE A 155 26.73 21.19 17.14
N CYS A 156 26.65 20.20 16.24
CA CYS A 156 25.99 18.90 16.40
C CYS A 156 27.13 17.86 16.46
#